data_AF-A0A959XWG8-F1
#
_entry.id   AF-A0A959XWG8-F1
#
_cell.length_a   1.000
_cell.length_b   1.000
_cell.length_c   1.000
_cell.angle_alpha   90.00
_cell.angle_beta   90.00
_cell.angle_gamma   90.00
#
_symmetry.space_group_name_H-M   'P 1'
#
loop_
_entity.id
_entity.type
_entity.pdbx_description
1 polymer ?
#
loop_
_entity_poly.entity_id
_entity_poly.type
_entity_poly.pdbx_seq_one_letter_code
_entity_poly.pdbx_strand_id
1 'polypeptide(L)'
;MKRAILLSLGVCLSFPALFAQTSDIILFSDAGEKFTLAIDGSVVNEQPAARVVARGVRNATPLLVVQFADAGIPSLKQNGWMEPGMEYTLRITTNKKGVRVLRMQGQAPLGTTADNPAEKPAPANFRDDAPASTEAVAPAV
;
A
#
# COMPACT_ATOMS: atom_id res chain seq x y z
N MET A 1 54.15 -3.14 -2.21
CA MET A 1 53.49 -2.01 -2.90
C MET A 1 52.20 -2.41 -3.62
N LYS A 2 52.19 -3.36 -4.57
CA LYS A 2 50.96 -3.79 -5.29
C LYS A 2 49.82 -4.31 -4.40
N ARG A 3 50.16 -5.04 -3.32
CA ARG A 3 49.19 -5.57 -2.34
C ARG A 3 48.56 -4.51 -1.44
N ALA A 4 49.30 -3.44 -1.14
CA ALA A 4 48.79 -2.31 -0.35
C ALA A 4 47.82 -1.46 -1.18
N ILE A 5 48.10 -1.30 -2.48
CA ILE A 5 47.22 -0.59 -3.44
C ILE A 5 45.90 -1.36 -3.66
N LEU A 6 45.95 -2.69 -3.75
CA LEU A 6 44.75 -3.54 -3.85
C LEU A 6 43.88 -3.47 -2.58
N LEU A 7 44.49 -3.43 -1.40
CA LEU A 7 43.76 -3.29 -0.13
C LEU A 7 43.13 -1.90 0.03
N SER A 8 43.82 -0.82 -0.36
CA SER A 8 43.26 0.53 -0.32
C SER A 8 42.12 0.73 -1.33
N LEU A 9 42.18 0.09 -2.50
CA LEU A 9 41.12 0.18 -3.51
C LEU A 9 39.84 -0.55 -3.06
N GLY A 10 39.99 -1.69 -2.36
CA GLY A 10 38.85 -2.44 -1.82
C GLY A 10 38.08 -1.69 -0.72
N VAL A 11 38.78 -0.93 0.14
CA VAL A 11 38.15 -0.12 1.19
C VAL A 11 37.44 1.11 0.61
N CYS A 12 37.91 1.67 -0.50
CA CYS A 12 37.30 2.85 -1.09
C CYS A 12 35.98 2.54 -1.82
N LEU A 13 35.79 1.29 -2.28
CA LEU A 13 34.58 0.86 -3.00
C LEU A 13 33.39 0.50 -2.09
N SER A 14 33.58 0.35 -0.78
CA SER A 14 32.51 -0.07 0.14
C SER A 14 31.70 1.09 0.76
N PHE A 15 32.10 2.34 0.58
CA PHE A 15 31.42 3.51 1.16
C PHE A 15 30.07 3.93 0.54
N PRO A 16 29.74 3.71 -0.75
CA PRO A 16 28.52 4.28 -1.32
C PRO A 16 27.21 3.58 -0.87
N ALA A 17 27.28 2.46 -0.15
CA ALA A 17 26.08 1.73 0.28
C ALA A 17 25.29 2.41 1.41
N LEU A 18 25.86 3.43 2.07
CA LEU A 18 25.26 4.07 3.24
C LEU A 18 24.18 5.13 2.93
N PHE A 19 24.00 5.50 1.66
CA PHE A 19 23.08 6.59 1.25
C PHE A 19 21.77 6.11 0.59
N ALA A 20 21.50 4.81 0.57
CA ALA A 20 20.28 4.24 -0.02
C ALA A 20 19.14 4.06 1.00
N GLN A 21 19.05 4.96 1.97
CA GLN A 21 17.98 4.95 2.98
C GLN A 21 16.66 5.39 2.33
N THR A 22 15.79 4.42 2.03
CA THR A 22 14.46 4.65 1.45
C THR A 22 13.38 4.09 2.36
N SER A 23 12.17 4.60 2.21
CA SER A 23 10.95 4.06 2.79
C SER A 23 9.96 3.67 1.70
N ASP A 24 9.08 2.73 2.00
CA ASP A 24 7.96 2.37 1.14
C ASP A 24 6.64 2.81 1.78
N ILE A 25 5.64 3.09 0.94
CA ILE A 25 4.32 3.55 1.37
C ILE A 25 3.27 2.70 0.68
N ILE A 26 2.41 2.08 1.47
CA ILE A 26 1.19 1.40 1.02
C ILE A 26 0.02 2.29 1.40
N LEU A 27 -0.71 2.78 0.40
CA LEU A 27 -1.93 3.56 0.60
C LEU A 27 -3.12 2.81 0.01
N PHE A 28 -4.22 2.72 0.76
CA PHE A 28 -5.46 2.15 0.25
C PHE A 28 -6.70 2.89 0.74
N SER A 29 -7.81 2.79 -0.01
CA SER A 29 -9.12 3.30 0.43
C SER A 29 -9.93 2.22 1.13
N ASP A 30 -10.42 2.54 2.33
CA ASP A 30 -11.33 1.68 3.12
C ASP A 30 -12.70 1.50 2.44
N ALA A 31 -13.13 2.52 1.68
CA ALA A 31 -14.40 2.50 0.94
C ALA A 31 -14.24 2.04 -0.51
N GLY A 32 -13.02 1.69 -0.94
CA GLY A 32 -12.75 1.17 -2.28
C GLY A 32 -12.70 2.22 -3.39
N GLU A 33 -12.68 3.52 -3.06
CA GLU A 33 -12.53 4.54 -4.09
C GLU A 33 -11.20 4.41 -4.81
N LYS A 34 -11.24 4.55 -6.14
CA LYS A 34 -10.03 4.61 -6.95
C LYS A 34 -9.41 6.00 -6.87
N PHE A 35 -8.10 6.06 -6.71
CA PHE A 35 -7.37 7.31 -6.62
C PHE A 35 -6.01 7.24 -7.32
N THR A 36 -5.48 8.41 -7.63
CA THR A 36 -4.10 8.63 -8.06
C THR A 36 -3.32 9.25 -6.91
N LEU A 37 -2.20 8.61 -6.56
CA LEU A 37 -1.25 9.09 -5.57
C LEU A 37 -0.13 9.83 -6.28
N ALA A 38 0.16 11.04 -5.81
CA ALA A 38 1.39 11.76 -6.14
C ALA A 38 2.20 12.01 -4.86
N ILE A 39 3.50 11.80 -4.96
CA ILE A 39 4.47 12.01 -3.88
C ILE A 39 5.46 13.08 -4.34
N ASP A 40 5.55 14.17 -3.58
CA ASP A 40 6.43 15.31 -3.89
C ASP A 40 6.25 15.84 -5.34
N GLY A 41 5.02 15.72 -5.87
CA GLY A 41 4.66 16.14 -7.23
C GLY A 41 4.83 15.07 -8.32
N SER A 42 5.46 13.93 -8.02
CA SER A 42 5.56 12.80 -8.94
C SER A 42 4.38 11.84 -8.78
N VAL A 43 3.66 11.58 -9.86
CA VAL A 43 2.59 10.58 -9.88
C VAL A 43 3.17 9.17 -9.75
N VAL A 44 2.59 8.35 -8.87
CA VAL A 44 3.07 6.98 -8.58
C VAL A 44 2.35 5.95 -9.44
N ASN A 45 1.05 6.11 -9.66
CA ASN A 45 0.23 5.18 -10.44
C ASN A 45 -0.33 5.84 -11.70
N GLU A 46 -0.18 5.18 -12.84
CA GLU A 46 -0.70 5.68 -14.13
C GLU A 46 -2.23 5.64 -14.20
N GLN A 47 -2.84 4.61 -13.62
CA GLN A 47 -4.29 4.44 -13.56
C GLN A 47 -4.81 4.52 -12.14
N PRO A 48 -5.96 5.19 -11.89
CA PRO A 48 -6.55 5.25 -10.56
C PRO A 48 -6.83 3.85 -9.99
N ALA A 49 -6.35 3.60 -8.78
CA ALA A 49 -6.48 2.31 -8.09
C ALA A 49 -6.95 2.51 -6.65
N ALA A 50 -7.60 1.50 -6.07
CA ALA A 50 -8.03 1.53 -4.67
C ALA A 50 -6.90 1.23 -3.68
N ARG A 51 -5.77 0.71 -4.18
CA ARG A 51 -4.53 0.46 -3.44
C ARG A 51 -3.35 0.86 -4.33
N VAL A 52 -2.43 1.63 -3.78
CA VAL A 52 -1.19 2.05 -4.44
C VAL A 52 -0.01 1.77 -3.52
N VAL A 53 1.05 1.21 -4.09
CA VAL A 53 2.31 0.96 -3.39
C VAL A 53 3.36 1.86 -4.02
N ALA A 54 3.88 2.81 -3.25
CA ALA A 54 4.99 3.66 -3.64
C ALA A 54 6.27 3.12 -3.01
N ARG A 55 7.26 2.78 -3.83
CA ARG A 55 8.55 2.26 -3.35
C ARG A 55 9.65 3.30 -3.51
N GLY A 56 10.66 3.22 -2.65
CA GLY A 56 11.88 4.00 -2.81
C GLY A 56 11.73 5.50 -2.48
N VAL A 57 10.81 5.84 -1.57
CA VAL A 57 10.62 7.22 -1.12
C VAL A 57 11.83 7.64 -0.29
N ARG A 58 12.52 8.70 -0.72
CA ARG A 58 13.78 9.16 -0.11
C ARG A 58 13.59 10.28 0.92
N ASN A 59 12.52 11.04 0.78
CA ASN A 59 12.21 12.15 1.66
C ASN A 59 11.56 11.61 2.93
N ALA A 60 12.05 12.04 4.10
CA ALA A 60 11.45 11.66 5.38
C ALA A 60 10.12 12.36 5.64
N THR A 61 9.85 13.48 4.97
CA THR A 61 8.59 14.22 5.08
C THR A 61 7.91 14.46 3.73
N PRO A 62 7.57 13.39 3.00
CA PRO A 62 7.04 13.52 1.64
C PRO A 62 5.65 14.16 1.67
N LEU A 63 5.37 14.99 0.68
CA LEU A 63 4.04 15.50 0.45
C LEU A 63 3.20 14.47 -0.29
N LEU A 64 2.19 13.92 0.38
CA LEU A 64 1.25 12.98 -0.20
C LEU A 64 0.04 13.75 -0.74
N VAL A 65 -0.23 13.59 -2.04
CA VAL A 65 -1.41 14.15 -2.71
C VAL A 65 -2.22 12.99 -3.28
N VAL A 66 -3.47 12.89 -2.85
CA VAL A 66 -4.42 11.87 -3.31
C VAL A 66 -5.51 12.56 -4.11
N GLN A 67 -5.63 12.19 -5.38
CA GLN A 67 -6.65 12.67 -6.30
C GLN A 67 -7.62 11.52 -6.57
N PHE A 68 -8.87 11.68 -6.18
CA PHE A 68 -9.87 10.64 -6.42
C PHE A 68 -10.29 10.64 -7.90
N ALA A 69 -10.62 9.47 -8.42
CA ALA A 69 -11.14 9.34 -9.78
C ALA A 69 -12.52 10.03 -9.93
N ASP A 70 -13.29 10.07 -8.86
CA ASP A 70 -14.53 10.83 -8.78
C ASP A 70 -14.23 12.31 -8.48
N ALA A 71 -14.55 13.18 -9.44
CA ALA A 71 -14.37 14.63 -9.32
C ALA A 71 -15.27 15.28 -8.25
N GLY A 72 -16.29 14.58 -7.76
CA GLY A 72 -17.11 15.02 -6.63
C GLY A 72 -16.40 14.92 -5.27
N ILE A 73 -15.28 14.19 -5.19
CA ILE A 73 -14.52 14.01 -3.96
C ILE A 73 -13.31 14.97 -3.99
N PRO A 74 -13.17 15.86 -3.00
CA PRO A 74 -12.04 16.79 -2.96
C PRO A 74 -10.72 16.02 -2.80
N SER A 75 -9.67 16.50 -3.49
CA SER A 75 -8.33 15.97 -3.34
C SER A 75 -7.82 16.13 -1.91
N LEU A 76 -7.05 15.16 -1.44
CA LEU A 76 -6.49 15.14 -0.10
C LEU A 76 -4.98 15.41 -0.18
N LYS A 77 -4.49 16.31 0.67
CA LYS A 77 -3.09 16.70 0.73
C LYS A 77 -2.61 16.63 2.18
N GLN A 78 -1.57 15.84 2.43
CA GLN A 78 -1.02 15.66 3.77
C GLN A 78 0.47 15.32 3.70
N ASN A 79 1.28 15.88 4.59
CA ASN A 79 2.67 15.48 4.74
C ASN A 79 2.72 14.14 5.49
N GLY A 80 3.53 13.21 4.99
CA GLY A 80 3.91 12.00 5.70
C GLY A 80 5.06 12.27 6.66
N TRP A 81 5.21 11.42 7.67
CA TRP A 81 6.46 11.23 8.39
C TRP A 81 6.89 9.79 8.13
N MET A 82 8.00 9.63 7.40
CA MET A 82 8.49 8.36 6.90
C MET A 82 9.94 8.18 7.33
N GLU A 83 10.18 7.28 8.27
CA GLU A 83 11.53 6.91 8.67
C GLU A 83 12.15 6.01 7.60
N PRO A 84 13.42 6.22 7.22
CA PRO A 84 14.07 5.35 6.27
C PRO A 84 14.23 3.92 6.81
N GLY A 85 14.12 2.94 5.92
CA GLY A 85 14.17 1.52 6.27
C GLY A 85 12.83 0.96 6.77
N MET A 86 11.77 1.76 6.73
CA MET A 86 10.41 1.34 7.10
C MET A 86 9.46 1.36 5.90
N GLU A 87 8.45 0.52 5.98
CA GLU A 87 7.28 0.52 5.12
C GLU A 87 6.06 0.98 5.91
N TYR A 88 5.35 1.98 5.40
CA TYR A 88 4.21 2.59 6.06
C TYR A 88 2.91 2.21 5.40
N THR A 89 1.95 1.73 6.20
CA THR A 89 0.59 1.45 5.73
C THR A 89 -0.34 2.58 6.17
N LEU A 90 -0.89 3.29 5.19
CA LEU A 90 -1.88 4.34 5.37
C LEU A 90 -3.22 3.93 4.79
N ARG A 91 -4.29 4.32 5.47
CA ARG A 91 -5.66 4.17 5.02
C ARG A 91 -6.31 5.52 4.76
N ILE A 92 -7.08 5.61 3.69
CA ILE A 92 -8.02 6.70 3.45
C ILE A 92 -9.34 6.32 4.13
N THR A 93 -9.78 7.15 5.06
CA THR A 93 -11.03 6.94 5.80
C THR A 93 -11.84 8.24 5.87
N THR A 94 -13.10 8.15 6.27
CA THR A 94 -14.01 9.28 6.39
C THR A 94 -14.19 9.63 7.86
N ASN A 95 -13.93 10.89 8.22
CA ASN A 95 -14.17 11.34 9.60
C ASN A 95 -15.68 11.53 9.84
N LYS A 96 -16.10 11.70 11.10
CA LYS A 96 -17.50 11.99 11.49
C LYS A 96 -18.10 13.22 10.79
N LYS A 97 -17.26 14.09 10.23
CA LYS A 97 -17.66 15.28 9.44
C LYS A 97 -17.84 15.01 7.94
N GLY A 98 -17.75 13.75 7.49
CA GLY A 98 -17.84 13.40 6.07
C GLY A 98 -16.59 13.69 5.24
N VAL A 99 -15.53 14.23 5.84
CA VAL A 99 -14.28 14.59 5.14
C VAL A 99 -13.33 13.39 5.09
N ARG A 100 -12.74 13.17 3.90
CA ARG A 100 -11.69 12.15 3.69
C ARG A 100 -10.39 12.55 4.36
N VAL A 101 -9.78 11.61 5.06
CA VAL A 101 -8.54 11.83 5.82
C VAL A 101 -7.60 10.64 5.66
N LEU A 102 -6.30 10.91 5.64
CA LEU A 102 -5.28 9.87 5.74
C LEU A 102 -5.08 9.53 7.21
N ARG A 103 -4.96 8.24 7.49
CA ARG A 103 -4.64 7.71 8.82
C ARG A 103 -3.57 6.64 8.69
N MET A 104 -2.55 6.73 9.53
CA MET A 104 -1.58 5.66 9.67
C MET A 104 -2.28 4.44 10.28
N GLN A 105 -2.14 3.28 9.65
CA GLN A 105 -2.61 2.01 10.18
C GLN A 105 -1.49 1.25 10.89
N GLY A 106 -0.27 1.29 10.34
CA GLY A 106 0.87 0.59 10.89
C GLY A 106 2.15 0.82 10.09
N GLN A 107 3.24 0.26 10.60
CA GLN A 107 4.55 0.29 9.96
C GLN A 107 5.22 -1.08 10.11
N ALA A 108 6.01 -1.47 9.11
CA ALA A 108 6.79 -2.70 9.09
C ALA A 108 8.22 -2.40 8.62
N PRO A 109 9.20 -3.27 8.90
CA PRO A 109 10.51 -3.17 8.26
C PRO A 109 10.38 -3.24 6.74
N LEU A 110 11.19 -2.45 6.03
CA LEU A 110 11.22 -2.44 4.56
C LEU A 110 11.44 -3.86 4.00
N GLY A 111 10.64 -4.25 3.01
CA GLY A 111 10.72 -5.57 2.38
C GLY A 111 9.79 -6.64 2.97
N THR A 112 9.00 -6.32 4.00
CA THR A 112 8.05 -7.28 4.60
C THR A 112 6.87 -7.60 3.67
N THR A 113 6.49 -6.68 2.77
CA THR A 113 5.27 -6.80 1.95
C THR A 113 5.54 -7.08 0.47
N ALA A 114 6.78 -7.45 0.11
CA ALA A 114 7.12 -7.81 -1.26
C ALA A 114 6.34 -9.04 -1.79
N ASP A 115 5.80 -9.90 -0.91
CA ASP A 115 5.24 -11.21 -1.30
C ASP A 115 3.85 -11.57 -0.73
N ASN A 116 3.02 -10.62 -0.29
CA ASN A 116 1.67 -10.99 0.16
C ASN A 116 0.60 -10.00 -0.28
N PRO A 117 -0.04 -10.20 -1.45
CA PRO A 117 -1.45 -9.85 -1.54
C PRO A 117 -2.14 -10.76 -0.52
N ALA A 118 -2.48 -10.20 0.64
CA ALA A 118 -3.28 -10.89 1.64
C ALA A 118 -4.60 -11.28 0.96
N GLU A 119 -4.60 -12.47 0.38
CA GLU A 119 -5.76 -13.22 0.00
C GLU A 119 -6.48 -13.45 1.32
N LYS A 120 -7.49 -12.62 1.56
CA LYS A 120 -8.44 -12.78 2.65
C LYS A 120 -8.75 -14.28 2.70
N PRO A 121 -8.37 -15.03 3.76
CA PRO A 121 -8.62 -16.46 3.76
C PRO A 121 -10.13 -16.63 3.57
N ALA A 122 -10.50 -17.24 2.45
CA ALA A 122 -11.87 -17.64 2.23
C ALA A 122 -12.28 -18.45 3.46
N PRO A 123 -13.41 -18.14 4.13
CA PRO A 123 -13.86 -18.93 5.26
C PRO A 123 -13.98 -20.38 4.80
N ALA A 124 -13.14 -21.26 5.36
CA ALA A 124 -12.94 -22.62 4.87
C ALA A 124 -14.15 -23.57 5.07
N ASN A 125 -15.31 -23.08 5.50
CA ASN A 125 -16.47 -23.92 5.82
C ASN A 125 -17.82 -23.21 5.60
N PHE A 126 -18.05 -22.56 4.46
CA PHE A 126 -19.43 -22.30 4.03
C PHE A 126 -19.94 -23.52 3.25
N ARG A 127 -20.66 -24.41 3.95
CA ARG A 127 -21.47 -25.44 3.30
C ARG A 127 -22.82 -24.81 2.98
N ASP A 128 -23.11 -24.66 1.70
CA ASP A 128 -24.49 -24.50 1.25
C ASP A 128 -25.24 -25.80 1.59
N ASP A 129 -26.20 -25.72 2.51
CA ASP A 129 -27.14 -26.80 2.73
C ASP A 129 -27.90 -27.05 1.41
N ALA A 130 -27.93 -28.31 0.98
CA ALA A 130 -28.64 -28.71 -0.23
C ALA A 130 -30.11 -28.28 -0.11
N PRO A 131 -30.70 -27.62 -1.13
CA PRO A 131 -32.11 -27.29 -1.09
C PRO A 131 -32.90 -28.59 -0.97
N ALA A 132 -33.73 -28.68 0.07
CA ALA A 132 -34.64 -29.80 0.25
C ALA A 132 -35.45 -29.99 -1.04
N SER A 133 -35.23 -31.13 -1.70
CA SER A 133 -36.03 -31.57 -2.83
C SER A 133 -37.49 -31.53 -2.41
N THR A 134 -38.23 -30.55 -2.94
CA THR A 134 -39.68 -30.51 -2.82
C THR A 134 -40.21 -31.66 -3.68
N GLU A 135 -40.44 -32.80 -3.04
CA GLU A 135 -41.12 -33.93 -3.62
C GLU A 135 -42.54 -33.47 -3.98
N ALA A 136 -42.78 -33.33 -5.28
CA ALA A 136 -44.06 -32.94 -5.83
C ALA A 136 -45.11 -34.00 -5.47
N VAL A 137 -46.04 -33.61 -4.60
CA VAL A 137 -47.26 -34.38 -4.30
C VAL A 137 -48.08 -34.46 -5.58
N ALA A 138 -48.10 -35.63 -6.21
CA ALA A 138 -49.02 -35.94 -7.30
C ALA A 138 -50.46 -36.07 -6.76
N PRO A 139 -51.47 -35.49 -7.43
CA PRO A 139 -52.86 -35.67 -7.04
C PRO A 139 -53.38 -37.05 -7.48
N ALA A 140 -53.98 -37.80 -6.55
CA ALA A 140 -54.69 -39.04 -6.85
C ALA A 140 -56.04 -38.72 -7.52
N VAL A 141 -56.32 -39.45 -8.60
CA VAL A 141 -57.63 -39.59 -9.26
C VAL A 141 -58.24 -40.90 -8.81
#